data_AF-E1YB37-F1
#
_entry.id   AF-E1YB37-F1
#
_cell.length_a   1.000
_cell.length_b   1.000
_cell.length_c   1.000
_cell.angle_alpha   90.00
_cell.angle_beta   90.00
_cell.angle_gamma   90.00
#
_symmetry.space_group_name_H-M   'P 1'
#
loop_
_entity.id
_entity.type
_entity.pdbx_description
1 polymer ?
#
loop_
_entity_poly.entity_id
_entity_poly.type
_entity_poly.pdbx_seq_one_letter_code
_entity_poly.pdbx_strand_id
1 'polypeptide(L)'
;MIGQKTKYDIEGITAVDPERDLVVLKISGARAGAVALGNSEFVQVGEIVYAVGNPQGLEGTFSQGIVSSIREVGTDKLLQITAPISPGSSGGPVLNGKGEVIGVSVATFRGGQNLNFAIPSNYLKALLGKAGTAKPLVQAKPTKARRSILADLGGRSSEGVVGGRLAWDLPGDQFSGAYSFSLRNQLREPVKNVYCLLVFRDAQGIPLDVDVVRFNGLIPAGLAKRVTSRVHESIGVLTKWRDSAVEFRILDFEIVN
;
A
#
# COMPACT_ATOMS: atom_id res chain seq x y z
N MET A 1 7.88 16.34 13.90
CA MET A 1 7.11 16.83 12.74
C MET A 1 5.96 15.85 12.52
N ILE A 2 4.96 15.86 13.40
CA ILE A 2 3.73 15.04 13.32
C ILE A 2 2.60 16.07 13.13
N GLY A 3 1.73 15.88 12.14
CA GLY A 3 0.62 16.80 11.85
C GLY A 3 0.91 17.96 10.88
N GLN A 4 2.06 17.94 10.17
CA GLN A 4 2.31 18.88 9.06
C GLN A 4 1.87 18.26 7.72
N LYS A 5 0.95 18.92 7.02
CA LYS A 5 0.45 18.50 5.70
C LYS A 5 1.39 18.90 4.56
N THR A 6 2.65 18.46 4.65
CA THR A 6 3.61 18.65 3.55
C THR A 6 3.57 17.45 2.63
N LYS A 7 3.37 17.70 1.33
CA LYS A 7 3.40 16.66 0.31
C LYS A 7 4.76 16.64 -0.37
N TYR A 8 5.26 15.44 -0.66
CA TYR A 8 6.50 15.22 -1.39
C TYR A 8 6.23 14.33 -2.59
N ASP A 9 6.90 14.63 -3.70
CA ASP A 9 6.85 13.78 -4.88
C ASP A 9 7.75 12.56 -4.69
N ILE A 10 7.23 11.40 -5.10
CA ILE A 10 7.98 10.16 -5.15
C ILE A 10 8.76 10.16 -6.46
N GLU A 11 10.09 10.27 -6.37
CA GLU A 11 11.01 10.19 -7.51
C GLU A 11 10.99 8.78 -8.12
N GLY A 12 10.88 7.76 -7.29
CA GLY A 12 10.76 6.39 -7.75
C GLY A 12 11.05 5.33 -6.70
N ILE A 13 11.16 4.09 -7.17
CA ILE A 13 11.49 2.91 -6.39
C ILE A 13 12.98 2.62 -6.51
N THR A 14 13.69 2.46 -5.40
CA THR A 14 15.12 2.15 -5.37
C THR A 14 15.40 0.67 -5.07
N ALA A 15 14.48 0.00 -4.37
CA ALA A 15 14.54 -1.44 -4.10
C ALA A 15 13.14 -2.01 -3.81
N VAL A 16 12.95 -3.31 -4.09
CA VAL A 16 11.71 -4.06 -3.78
C VAL A 16 12.09 -5.44 -3.27
N ASP A 17 11.47 -5.88 -2.19
CA ASP A 17 11.44 -7.27 -1.76
C ASP A 17 9.97 -7.72 -1.71
N PRO A 18 9.46 -8.32 -2.80
CA PRO A 18 8.06 -8.72 -2.87
C PRO A 18 7.77 -9.95 -2.00
N GLU A 19 8.77 -10.76 -1.65
CA GLU A 19 8.58 -11.95 -0.79
C GLU A 19 8.23 -11.51 0.63
N ARG A 20 8.90 -10.45 1.12
CA ARG A 20 8.74 -9.90 2.48
C ARG A 20 7.85 -8.65 2.53
N ASP A 21 7.17 -8.33 1.45
CA ASP A 21 6.26 -7.17 1.33
C ASP A 21 6.92 -5.83 1.69
N LEU A 22 8.14 -5.59 1.20
CA LEU A 22 8.90 -4.37 1.44
C LEU A 22 9.23 -3.63 0.14
N VAL A 23 9.22 -2.30 0.21
CA VAL A 23 9.64 -1.41 -0.87
C VAL A 23 10.40 -0.21 -0.29
N VAL A 24 11.45 0.22 -1.00
CA VAL A 24 12.19 1.45 -0.69
C VAL A 24 11.86 2.48 -1.76
N LEU A 25 11.28 3.60 -1.33
CA LEU A 25 10.93 4.73 -2.19
C LEU A 25 11.92 5.87 -1.99
N LYS A 26 12.21 6.59 -3.07
CA LYS A 26 12.95 7.84 -3.05
C LYS A 26 11.97 9.00 -3.19
N ILE A 27 12.09 9.99 -2.31
CA ILE A 27 11.36 11.25 -2.39
C ILE A 27 12.34 12.41 -2.53
N SER A 28 11.91 13.48 -3.19
CA SER A 28 12.68 14.72 -3.34
C SER A 28 12.16 15.81 -2.40
N GLY A 29 13.04 16.73 -2.00
CA GLY A 29 12.65 17.93 -1.23
C GLY A 29 12.36 17.71 0.27
N ALA A 30 12.34 16.47 0.76
CA ALA A 30 12.14 16.19 2.18
C ALA A 30 13.39 16.53 3.01
N ARG A 31 13.20 17.37 4.05
CA ARG A 31 14.22 17.68 5.06
C ARG A 31 13.76 17.15 6.41
N ALA A 32 14.01 15.87 6.65
CA ALA A 32 13.68 15.19 7.90
C ALA A 32 14.85 14.32 8.38
N GLY A 33 15.00 14.21 9.70
CA GLY A 33 15.95 13.25 10.29
C GLY A 33 15.49 11.82 10.04
N ALA A 34 16.43 10.94 9.72
CA ALA A 34 16.15 9.51 9.62
C ALA A 34 15.94 8.90 11.01
N VAL A 35 14.98 8.01 11.14
CA VAL A 35 14.80 7.21 12.36
C VAL A 35 15.86 6.11 12.39
N ALA A 36 16.45 5.87 13.57
CA ALA A 36 17.44 4.81 13.73
C ALA A 36 16.81 3.43 13.53
N LEU A 37 17.52 2.52 12.87
CA LEU A 37 17.09 1.13 12.68
C LEU A 37 17.73 0.23 13.76
N GLY A 38 16.90 -0.31 14.65
CA GLY A 38 17.30 -1.30 15.66
C GLY A 38 17.65 -2.65 15.02
N ASN A 39 18.24 -3.57 15.80
CA ASN A 39 18.55 -4.92 15.33
C ASN A 39 17.43 -5.88 15.74
N SER A 40 16.63 -6.32 14.77
CA SER A 40 15.48 -7.18 15.03
C SER A 40 15.84 -8.63 15.44
N GLU A 41 17.08 -9.08 15.26
CA GLU A 41 17.52 -10.40 15.75
C GLU A 41 17.61 -10.47 17.28
N PHE A 42 17.74 -9.32 17.95
CA PHE A 42 17.82 -9.26 19.41
C PHE A 42 16.49 -8.94 20.08
N VAL A 43 15.43 -8.78 19.32
CA VAL A 43 14.09 -8.52 19.84
C VAL A 43 13.60 -9.75 20.59
N GLN A 44 13.08 -9.56 21.80
CA GLN A 44 12.55 -10.60 22.65
C GLN A 44 11.04 -10.47 22.85
N VAL A 45 10.38 -11.61 23.08
CA VAL A 45 8.98 -11.65 23.50
C VAL A 45 8.84 -10.94 24.86
N GLY A 46 7.82 -10.09 24.97
CA GLY A 46 7.57 -9.25 26.14
C GLY A 46 8.15 -7.83 26.04
N GLU A 47 9.00 -7.54 25.05
CA GLU A 47 9.50 -6.18 24.84
C GLU A 47 8.37 -5.21 24.49
N ILE A 48 8.42 -4.01 25.08
CA ILE A 48 7.49 -2.93 24.76
C ILE A 48 7.77 -2.43 23.34
N VAL A 49 6.69 -2.28 22.58
CA VAL A 49 6.74 -1.75 21.23
C VAL A 49 5.73 -0.63 21.04
N TYR A 50 6.04 0.27 20.12
CA TYR A 50 5.15 1.32 19.68
C TYR A 50 4.95 1.23 18.17
N ALA A 51 3.70 1.17 17.71
CA ALA A 51 3.39 1.23 16.28
C ALA A 51 2.88 2.63 15.94
N VAL A 52 3.52 3.23 14.93
CA VAL A 52 3.17 4.56 14.41
C VAL A 52 2.57 4.39 13.03
N GLY A 53 1.41 4.98 12.79
CA GLY A 53 0.77 4.91 11.48
C GLY A 53 -0.30 5.97 11.30
N ASN A 54 -1.05 5.84 10.20
CA ASN A 54 -2.19 6.69 9.90
C ASN A 54 -3.47 5.85 9.77
N PRO A 55 -3.91 5.16 10.85
CA PRO A 55 -5.11 4.35 10.80
C PRO A 55 -6.31 5.23 10.47
N GLN A 56 -7.10 4.81 9.49
CA GLN A 56 -8.34 5.48 9.09
C GLN A 56 -8.20 6.96 8.63
N GLY A 57 -6.99 7.42 8.30
CA GLY A 57 -6.74 8.83 7.93
C GLY A 57 -6.63 9.80 9.11
N LEU A 58 -6.62 9.30 10.35
CA LEU A 58 -6.27 10.07 11.54
C LEU A 58 -4.75 10.18 11.65
N GLU A 59 -4.20 11.33 11.22
CA GLU A 59 -2.76 11.57 11.18
C GLU A 59 -2.08 11.25 12.52
N GLY A 60 -1.00 10.46 12.48
CA GLY A 60 -0.07 10.32 13.60
C GLY A 60 -0.58 9.49 14.78
N THR A 61 -1.31 8.40 14.53
CA THR A 61 -1.71 7.51 15.62
C THR A 61 -0.49 6.76 16.16
N PHE A 62 -0.28 6.91 17.46
CA PHE A 62 0.75 6.25 18.22
C PHE A 62 0.11 5.23 19.15
N SER A 63 0.41 3.96 18.95
CA SER A 63 -0.16 2.86 19.73
C SER A 63 0.95 2.10 20.45
N GLN A 64 0.65 1.64 21.67
CA GLN A 64 1.59 0.87 22.49
C GLN A 64 1.13 -0.59 22.58
N GLY A 65 2.09 -1.50 22.63
CA GLY A 65 1.87 -2.91 22.95
C GLY A 65 3.17 -3.59 23.33
N ILE A 66 3.20 -4.91 23.13
CA ILE A 66 4.41 -5.73 23.30
C ILE A 66 4.64 -6.62 22.08
N VAL A 67 5.85 -7.15 21.97
CA VAL A 67 6.11 -8.36 21.15
C VAL A 67 5.46 -9.55 21.85
N SER A 68 4.40 -10.06 21.28
CA SER A 68 3.66 -11.24 21.80
C SER A 68 4.29 -12.57 21.40
N SER A 69 4.92 -12.62 20.22
CA SER A 69 5.58 -13.82 19.70
C SER A 69 6.51 -13.44 18.54
N ILE A 70 7.52 -14.26 18.29
CA ILE A 70 8.24 -14.30 17.03
C ILE A 70 7.71 -15.51 16.26
N ARG A 71 7.22 -15.31 15.04
CA ARG A 71 6.63 -16.36 14.21
C ARG A 71 7.59 -16.74 13.10
N GLU A 72 7.84 -18.03 12.94
CA GLU A 72 8.56 -18.56 11.79
C GLU A 72 7.55 -18.90 10.69
N VAL A 73 7.79 -18.36 9.49
CA VAL A 73 6.96 -18.56 8.30
C VAL A 73 7.87 -18.96 7.16
N GLY A 74 7.94 -20.27 6.91
CA GLY A 74 8.94 -20.83 6.00
C GLY A 74 10.35 -20.58 6.53
N THR A 75 11.15 -19.83 5.78
CA THR A 75 12.52 -19.43 6.18
C THR A 75 12.58 -18.03 6.79
N ASP A 76 11.45 -17.32 6.85
CA ASP A 76 11.38 -15.95 7.31
C ASP A 76 10.74 -15.84 8.71
N LYS A 77 10.91 -14.68 9.34
CA LYS A 77 10.38 -14.34 10.66
C LYS A 77 9.38 -13.20 10.57
N LEU A 78 8.39 -13.21 11.46
CA LEU A 78 7.47 -12.10 11.71
C LEU A 78 7.43 -11.78 13.19
N LEU A 79 7.38 -10.49 13.51
CA LEU A 79 7.11 -10.02 14.86
C LEU A 79 5.60 -9.97 15.04
N GLN A 80 5.04 -10.79 15.92
CA GLN A 80 3.64 -10.65 16.32
C GLN A 80 3.56 -9.66 17.48
N ILE A 81 2.77 -8.61 17.32
CA ILE A 81 2.64 -7.52 18.30
C ILE A 81 1.21 -7.43 18.82
N THR A 82 1.06 -6.89 20.03
CA THR A 82 -0.27 -6.55 20.58
C THR A 82 -0.66 -5.10 20.34
N ALA A 83 0.28 -4.26 19.89
CA ALA A 83 0.00 -2.86 19.57
C ALA A 83 -1.13 -2.79 18.53
N PRO A 84 -2.22 -2.05 18.81
CA PRO A 84 -3.31 -1.91 17.87
C PRO A 84 -2.85 -1.29 16.55
N ILE A 85 -3.03 -2.03 15.46
CA ILE A 85 -2.86 -1.52 14.10
C ILE A 85 -4.17 -1.70 13.33
N SER A 86 -4.36 -0.94 12.26
CA SER A 86 -5.56 -0.97 11.43
C SER A 86 -5.19 -0.69 9.98
N PRO A 87 -6.11 -0.85 9.02
CA PRO A 87 -5.90 -0.35 7.66
C PRO A 87 -5.40 1.11 7.70
N GLY A 88 -4.30 1.39 6.98
CA GLY A 88 -3.58 2.67 7.03
C GLY A 88 -2.34 2.70 7.95
N SER A 89 -2.18 1.70 8.83
CA SER A 89 -0.93 1.52 9.60
C SER A 89 0.17 0.85 8.78
N SER A 90 -0.18 0.03 7.78
CA SER A 90 0.77 -0.75 6.97
C SER A 90 1.88 0.13 6.38
N GLY A 91 3.13 -0.32 6.49
CA GLY A 91 4.32 0.47 6.12
C GLY A 91 4.81 1.43 7.21
N GLY A 92 4.04 1.64 8.27
CA GLY A 92 4.42 2.43 9.43
C GLY A 92 5.44 1.72 10.32
N PRO A 93 6.34 2.45 11.01
CA PRO A 93 7.38 1.86 11.83
C PRO A 93 6.83 1.27 13.13
N VAL A 94 7.41 0.14 13.53
CA VAL A 94 7.30 -0.44 14.88
C VAL A 94 8.61 -0.18 15.61
N LEU A 95 8.52 0.59 16.69
CA LEU A 95 9.64 1.10 17.47
C LEU A 95 9.81 0.32 18.78
N ASN A 96 11.03 0.12 19.22
CA ASN A 96 11.33 -0.34 20.58
C ASN A 96 11.28 0.82 21.59
N GLY A 97 11.51 0.51 22.87
CA GLY A 97 11.57 1.51 23.95
C GLY A 97 12.64 2.60 23.80
N LYS A 98 13.61 2.44 22.89
CA LYS A 98 14.66 3.42 22.57
C LYS A 98 14.29 4.31 21.37
N GLY A 99 13.13 4.10 20.75
CA GLY A 99 12.72 4.80 19.54
C GLY A 99 13.40 4.29 18.26
N GLU A 100 14.01 3.11 18.30
CA GLU A 100 14.62 2.49 17.12
C GLU A 100 13.60 1.60 16.39
N VAL A 101 13.59 1.63 15.06
CA VAL A 101 12.72 0.77 14.24
C VAL A 101 13.20 -0.67 14.35
N ILE A 102 12.36 -1.53 14.92
CA ILE A 102 12.57 -2.98 15.00
C ILE A 102 11.69 -3.77 14.01
N GLY A 103 10.70 -3.11 13.40
CA GLY A 103 9.93 -3.69 12.30
C GLY A 103 9.09 -2.68 11.52
N VAL A 104 8.47 -3.17 10.44
CA VAL A 104 7.53 -2.44 9.59
C VAL A 104 6.19 -3.12 9.70
N SER A 105 5.17 -2.41 10.16
CA SER A 105 3.84 -2.99 10.36
C SER A 105 3.21 -3.42 9.02
N VAL A 106 2.50 -4.55 9.05
CA VAL A 106 1.76 -5.10 7.91
C VAL A 106 0.31 -5.34 8.31
N ALA A 107 -0.62 -5.18 7.37
CA ALA A 107 -2.05 -5.19 7.66
C ALA A 107 -2.54 -6.53 8.29
N THR A 108 -3.43 -6.39 9.27
CA THR A 108 -3.97 -7.40 10.19
C THR A 108 -4.66 -8.61 9.53
N PHE A 109 -4.53 -9.78 10.14
CA PHE A 109 -5.29 -11.00 9.82
C PHE A 109 -6.69 -10.95 10.49
N ARG A 110 -7.78 -11.01 9.70
CA ARG A 110 -9.16 -10.94 10.21
C ARG A 110 -9.68 -12.23 10.85
N GLY A 111 -8.96 -13.35 10.72
CA GLY A 111 -9.41 -14.66 11.22
C GLY A 111 -9.19 -14.90 12.72
N GLY A 112 -8.52 -13.99 13.43
CA GLY A 112 -8.33 -14.05 14.89
C GLY A 112 -8.34 -12.66 15.49
N GLN A 113 -8.96 -12.50 16.68
CA GLN A 113 -8.92 -11.23 17.40
C GLN A 113 -7.46 -10.89 17.78
N ASN A 114 -7.03 -9.65 17.55
CA ASN A 114 -5.74 -9.09 17.98
C ASN A 114 -4.46 -9.73 17.40
N LEU A 115 -4.49 -10.25 16.17
CA LEU A 115 -3.28 -10.73 15.47
C LEU A 115 -2.68 -9.66 14.57
N ASN A 116 -1.71 -8.91 15.12
CA ASN A 116 -0.98 -7.86 14.40
C ASN A 116 0.46 -8.31 14.17
N PHE A 117 1.00 -7.97 12.99
CA PHE A 117 2.33 -8.41 12.57
C PHE A 117 3.19 -7.26 12.08
N ALA A 118 4.50 -7.43 12.19
CA ALA A 118 5.49 -6.54 11.61
C ALA A 118 6.63 -7.36 10.97
N ILE A 119 7.11 -6.87 9.83
CA ILE A 119 8.29 -7.38 9.14
C ILE A 119 9.54 -6.92 9.90
N PRO A 120 10.42 -7.82 10.35
CA PRO A 120 11.64 -7.47 11.07
C PRO A 120 12.52 -6.42 10.36
N SER A 121 13.06 -5.45 11.11
CA SER A 121 13.89 -4.36 10.57
C SER A 121 15.16 -4.83 9.87
N ASN A 122 15.69 -6.00 10.21
CA ASN A 122 16.87 -6.54 9.53
C ASN A 122 16.60 -6.89 8.05
N TYR A 123 15.37 -7.26 7.70
CA TYR A 123 14.99 -7.40 6.29
C TYR A 123 14.99 -6.06 5.56
N LEU A 124 14.49 -5.00 6.22
CA LEU A 124 14.58 -3.63 5.71
C LEU A 124 16.05 -3.18 5.56
N LYS A 125 16.92 -3.47 6.54
CA LYS A 125 18.36 -3.18 6.44
C LYS A 125 19.00 -3.87 5.24
N ALA A 126 18.72 -5.15 5.04
CA ALA A 126 19.22 -5.92 3.91
C ALA A 126 18.72 -5.35 2.58
N LEU A 127 17.46 -4.92 2.51
CA LEU A 127 16.88 -4.29 1.32
C LEU A 127 17.50 -2.92 1.03
N LEU A 128 17.72 -2.10 2.06
CA LEU A 128 18.41 -0.81 1.94
C LEU A 128 19.84 -0.97 1.40
N GLY A 129 20.55 -2.03 1.79
CA GLY A 129 21.87 -2.37 1.23
C GLY A 129 21.86 -2.70 -0.28
N LYS A 130 20.68 -2.97 -0.85
CA LYS A 130 20.46 -3.23 -2.29
C LYS A 130 19.85 -2.03 -3.02
N ALA A 131 19.59 -0.92 -2.35
CA ALA A 131 18.97 0.25 -2.95
C ALA A 131 19.86 0.87 -4.02
N GLY A 132 19.32 1.00 -5.22
CA GLY A 132 20.00 1.62 -6.37
C GLY A 132 19.34 2.93 -6.79
N THR A 133 19.60 3.33 -8.04
CA THR A 133 18.96 4.49 -8.67
C THR A 133 17.44 4.34 -8.68
N ALA A 134 16.73 5.43 -8.40
CA ALA A 134 15.28 5.46 -8.40
C ALA A 134 14.72 5.18 -9.79
N LYS A 135 13.83 4.19 -9.89
CA LYS A 135 13.08 3.88 -11.11
C LYS A 135 11.69 4.50 -11.00
N PRO A 136 11.21 5.27 -12.01
CA PRO A 136 9.89 5.88 -11.96
C PRO A 136 8.78 4.86 -11.69
N LEU A 137 7.78 5.23 -10.88
CA LEU A 137 6.66 4.35 -10.51
C LEU A 137 5.92 3.79 -11.73
N VAL A 138 5.84 4.59 -12.80
CA VAL A 138 5.25 4.17 -14.08
C VAL A 138 5.98 2.95 -14.63
N GLN A 139 7.32 2.94 -14.60
CA GLN A 139 8.15 1.84 -15.12
C GLN A 139 8.21 0.62 -14.19
N ALA A 140 7.64 0.71 -12.98
CA ALA A 140 7.60 -0.40 -12.05
C ALA A 140 6.67 -1.50 -12.58
N LYS A 141 7.27 -2.62 -13.01
CA LYS A 141 6.53 -3.86 -13.27
C LYS A 141 6.04 -4.42 -11.93
N PRO A 142 4.78 -4.90 -11.83
CA PRO A 142 4.33 -5.59 -10.64
C PRO A 142 5.13 -6.88 -10.49
N THR A 143 6.16 -6.86 -9.66
CA THR A 143 6.90 -8.07 -9.28
C THR A 143 6.01 -8.86 -8.34
N LYS A 144 5.13 -9.71 -8.88
CA LYS A 144 4.40 -10.67 -8.06
C LYS A 144 5.42 -11.62 -7.45
N ALA A 145 5.51 -11.65 -6.12
CA ALA A 145 6.22 -12.73 -5.45
C ALA A 145 5.64 -14.06 -5.92
N ARG A 146 6.51 -15.04 -6.18
CA ARG A 146 6.04 -16.42 -6.41
C ARG A 146 5.25 -16.93 -5.20
N ARG A 147 5.59 -16.45 -4.01
CA ARG A 147 4.93 -16.71 -2.73
C ARG A 147 5.33 -15.59 -1.75
N SER A 148 4.37 -14.87 -1.17
CA SER A 148 4.64 -13.82 -0.17
C SER A 148 4.53 -14.41 1.23
N ILE A 149 5.33 -13.94 2.18
CA ILE A 149 5.28 -14.33 3.59
C ILE A 149 3.87 -14.15 4.19
N LEU A 150 3.10 -13.18 3.71
CA LEU A 150 1.73 -12.94 4.14
C LEU A 150 0.74 -14.01 3.63
N ALA A 151 1.05 -14.69 2.52
CA ALA A 151 0.20 -15.75 1.99
C ALA A 151 0.26 -17.02 2.86
N ASP A 152 1.40 -17.27 3.51
CA ASP A 152 1.63 -18.44 4.37
C ASP A 152 1.01 -18.30 5.76
N LEU A 153 0.60 -17.09 6.17
CA LEU A 153 -0.15 -16.84 7.40
C LEU A 153 -1.65 -17.17 7.32
N GLY A 154 -2.11 -17.71 6.20
CA GLY A 154 -3.54 -17.83 5.87
C GLY A 154 -4.01 -16.54 5.22
N GLY A 155 -4.78 -16.68 4.14
CA GLY A 155 -5.06 -15.66 3.13
C GLY A 155 -5.24 -14.22 3.61
N ARG A 156 -4.79 -13.29 2.74
CA ARG A 156 -4.97 -11.84 2.87
C ARG A 156 -6.39 -11.52 3.37
N SER A 157 -6.48 -10.60 4.34
CA SER A 157 -7.73 -9.91 4.64
C SER A 157 -8.34 -9.42 3.31
N SER A 158 -9.59 -9.77 3.03
CA SER A 158 -10.30 -9.31 1.83
C SER A 158 -10.25 -7.78 1.77
N GLU A 159 -9.55 -7.29 0.75
CA GLU A 159 -8.83 -6.02 0.64
C GLU A 159 -9.77 -4.80 0.55
N GLY A 160 -9.71 -3.93 1.56
CA GLY A 160 -10.06 -2.49 1.53
C GLY A 160 -11.07 -2.02 0.49
N VAL A 161 -10.65 -1.05 -0.33
CA VAL A 161 -11.35 -0.63 -1.54
C VAL A 161 -10.65 -1.27 -2.73
N VAL A 162 -11.39 -1.68 -3.75
CA VAL A 162 -10.84 -2.22 -4.99
C VAL A 162 -11.38 -1.48 -6.21
N GLY A 163 -10.51 -1.19 -7.17
CA GLY A 163 -10.88 -0.70 -8.49
C GLY A 163 -11.15 -1.84 -9.46
N GLY A 164 -12.09 -1.66 -10.38
CA GLY A 164 -12.41 -2.67 -11.40
C GLY A 164 -13.41 -2.17 -12.43
N ARG A 165 -13.74 -3.01 -13.42
CA ARG A 165 -14.78 -2.77 -14.44
C ARG A 165 -14.65 -1.42 -15.15
N LEU A 166 -13.50 -1.18 -15.80
CA LEU A 166 -13.32 -0.04 -16.68
C LEU A 166 -14.21 -0.15 -17.92
N ALA A 167 -14.81 0.94 -18.33
CA ALA A 167 -15.55 1.12 -19.56
C ALA A 167 -15.16 2.47 -20.17
N TRP A 168 -14.90 2.50 -21.48
CA TRP A 168 -14.65 3.74 -22.19
C TRP A 168 -15.97 4.41 -22.57
N ASP A 169 -16.11 5.71 -22.27
CA ASP A 169 -17.29 6.49 -22.61
C ASP A 169 -17.12 7.02 -24.04
N LEU A 170 -17.75 6.35 -24.99
CA LEU A 170 -17.66 6.67 -26.42
C LEU A 170 -18.98 7.27 -26.91
N PRO A 171 -19.10 8.60 -27.01
CA PRO A 171 -20.16 9.21 -27.77
C PRO A 171 -19.81 9.17 -29.27
N GLY A 172 -20.41 8.24 -30.01
CA GLY A 172 -20.29 8.19 -31.48
C GLY A 172 -18.85 7.95 -31.99
N ASP A 173 -18.59 8.43 -33.21
CA ASP A 173 -17.37 8.20 -34.00
C ASP A 173 -16.14 9.02 -33.50
N GLN A 174 -16.11 9.39 -32.22
CA GLN A 174 -15.05 10.23 -31.64
C GLN A 174 -14.31 9.54 -30.49
N PHE A 175 -12.98 9.67 -30.50
CA PHE A 175 -12.09 9.24 -29.44
C PHE A 175 -12.08 10.29 -28.33
N SER A 176 -12.84 10.05 -27.26
CA SER A 176 -12.98 11.03 -26.17
C SER A 176 -11.90 10.88 -25.09
N GLY A 177 -11.21 9.74 -24.99
CA GLY A 177 -10.36 9.43 -23.83
C GLY A 177 -11.09 9.43 -22.48
N ALA A 178 -12.41 9.60 -22.48
CA ALA A 178 -13.25 9.56 -21.29
C ALA A 178 -13.55 8.11 -20.93
N TYR A 179 -13.54 7.79 -19.65
CA TYR A 179 -13.79 6.45 -19.17
C TYR A 179 -14.45 6.47 -17.79
N SER A 180 -15.06 5.34 -17.45
CA SER A 180 -15.68 5.10 -16.16
C SER A 180 -15.24 3.77 -15.58
N PHE A 181 -15.13 3.67 -14.26
CA PHE A 181 -14.74 2.44 -13.55
C PHE A 181 -15.45 2.33 -12.21
N SER A 182 -15.46 1.14 -11.62
CA SER A 182 -16.04 0.91 -10.30
C SER A 182 -14.98 0.93 -9.19
N LEU A 183 -15.28 1.63 -8.11
CA LEU A 183 -14.63 1.49 -6.81
C LEU A 183 -15.57 0.70 -5.89
N ARG A 184 -15.16 -0.47 -5.40
CA ARG A 184 -15.94 -1.29 -4.47
C ARG A 184 -15.32 -1.28 -3.08
N ASN A 185 -16.11 -0.97 -2.08
CA ASN A 185 -15.73 -1.11 -0.67
C ASN A 185 -15.98 -2.56 -0.22
N GLN A 186 -14.92 -3.28 0.17
CA GLN A 186 -14.99 -4.63 0.74
C GLN A 186 -14.92 -4.63 2.29
N LEU A 187 -14.85 -3.45 2.90
CA LEU A 187 -14.90 -3.26 4.35
C LEU A 187 -16.34 -3.33 4.88
N ARG A 188 -16.46 -3.45 6.20
CA ARG A 188 -17.75 -3.46 6.92
C ARG A 188 -18.22 -2.05 7.27
N GLU A 189 -17.30 -1.09 7.21
CA GLU A 189 -17.48 0.31 7.50
C GLU A 189 -17.59 1.09 6.18
N PRO A 190 -18.41 2.16 6.11
CA PRO A 190 -18.40 3.06 4.97
C PRO A 190 -17.02 3.73 4.80
N VAL A 191 -16.66 4.08 3.56
CA VAL A 191 -15.41 4.81 3.27
C VAL A 191 -15.68 6.08 2.46
N LYS A 192 -14.79 7.06 2.53
CA LYS A 192 -14.82 8.29 1.73
C LYS A 192 -13.41 8.68 1.27
N ASN A 193 -13.31 9.70 0.42
CA ASN A 193 -12.04 10.27 -0.04
C ASN A 193 -11.07 9.23 -0.61
N VAL A 194 -11.55 8.38 -1.53
CA VAL A 194 -10.74 7.31 -2.12
C VAL A 194 -9.81 7.89 -3.19
N TYR A 195 -8.52 7.58 -3.10
CA TYR A 195 -7.51 7.89 -4.09
C TYR A 195 -7.12 6.62 -4.84
N CYS A 196 -7.18 6.66 -6.17
CA CYS A 196 -6.88 5.52 -7.02
C CYS A 196 -5.94 5.95 -8.15
N LEU A 197 -4.89 5.16 -8.37
CA LEU A 197 -4.03 5.23 -9.55
C LEU A 197 -4.48 4.16 -10.54
N LEU A 198 -4.75 4.58 -11.78
CA LEU A 198 -4.95 3.70 -12.91
C LEU A 198 -3.68 3.71 -13.75
N VAL A 199 -3.16 2.53 -14.06
CA VAL A 199 -2.01 2.37 -14.97
C VAL A 199 -2.50 1.65 -16.22
N PHE A 200 -2.48 2.36 -17.34
CA PHE A 200 -2.85 1.82 -18.65
C PHE A 200 -1.62 1.18 -19.27
N ARG A 201 -1.71 -0.09 -19.67
CA ARG A 201 -0.60 -0.82 -20.28
C ARG A 201 -0.99 -1.33 -21.66
N ASP A 202 -0.02 -1.47 -22.55
CA ASP A 202 -0.21 -2.17 -23.82
C ASP A 202 -0.29 -3.70 -23.62
N ALA A 203 -0.49 -4.43 -24.72
CA ALA A 203 -0.53 -5.90 -24.73
C ALA A 203 0.80 -6.55 -24.28
N GLN A 204 1.91 -5.81 -24.32
CA GLN A 204 3.22 -6.25 -23.86
C GLN A 204 3.46 -5.92 -22.37
N GLY A 205 2.49 -5.28 -21.70
CA GLY A 205 2.56 -4.89 -20.29
C GLY A 205 3.36 -3.61 -20.04
N ILE A 206 3.77 -2.89 -21.10
CA ILE A 206 4.48 -1.62 -21.01
C ILE A 206 3.46 -0.54 -20.64
N PRO A 207 3.72 0.29 -19.61
CA PRO A 207 2.84 1.41 -19.28
C PRO A 207 2.77 2.42 -20.44
N LEU A 208 1.56 2.71 -20.88
CA LEU A 208 1.25 3.72 -21.88
C LEU A 208 0.98 5.08 -21.22
N ASP A 209 0.19 5.07 -20.14
CA ASP A 209 -0.21 6.29 -19.42
C ASP A 209 -0.68 5.96 -18.00
N VAL A 210 -0.84 6.98 -17.17
CA VAL A 210 -1.37 6.89 -15.81
C VAL A 210 -2.41 7.97 -15.54
N ASP A 211 -3.40 7.64 -14.72
CA ASP A 211 -4.37 8.61 -14.21
C ASP A 211 -4.54 8.48 -12.70
N VAL A 212 -4.49 9.60 -11.99
CA VAL A 212 -4.69 9.65 -10.53
C VAL A 212 -6.06 10.24 -10.26
N VAL A 213 -7.00 9.36 -9.91
CA VAL A 213 -8.41 9.70 -9.71
C VAL A 213 -8.71 9.81 -8.22
N ARG A 214 -9.35 10.92 -7.84
CA ARG A 214 -9.84 11.17 -6.48
C ARG A 214 -11.36 11.14 -6.44
N PHE A 215 -11.93 10.23 -5.65
CA PHE A 215 -13.36 10.13 -5.39
C PHE A 215 -13.68 10.66 -3.98
N ASN A 216 -14.30 11.83 -3.89
CA ASN A 216 -14.63 12.48 -2.61
C ASN A 216 -15.97 12.01 -1.99
N GLY A 217 -16.68 11.08 -2.64
CA GLY A 217 -17.97 10.61 -2.15
C GLY A 217 -17.87 9.47 -1.13
N LEU A 218 -19.01 9.12 -0.54
CA LEU A 218 -19.15 7.98 0.37
C LEU A 218 -19.42 6.68 -0.42
N ILE A 219 -18.68 5.61 -0.10
CA ILE A 219 -18.94 4.24 -0.54
C ILE A 219 -19.34 3.41 0.68
N PRO A 220 -20.65 3.09 0.85
CA PRO A 220 -21.10 2.24 1.94
C PRO A 220 -20.44 0.85 1.91
N ALA A 221 -20.42 0.18 3.06
CA ALA A 221 -19.88 -1.16 3.22
C ALA A 221 -20.46 -2.15 2.19
N GLY A 222 -19.58 -2.94 1.56
CA GLY A 222 -19.96 -3.93 0.54
C GLY A 222 -20.42 -3.37 -0.82
N LEU A 223 -20.64 -2.05 -0.93
CA LEU A 223 -21.16 -1.41 -2.15
C LEU A 223 -20.05 -0.92 -3.08
N ALA A 224 -20.45 -0.57 -4.30
CA ALA A 224 -19.57 0.04 -5.29
C ALA A 224 -20.13 1.37 -5.81
N LYS A 225 -19.24 2.29 -6.17
CA LYS A 225 -19.55 3.54 -6.86
C LYS A 225 -18.89 3.57 -8.22
N ARG A 226 -19.59 4.13 -9.21
CA ARG A 226 -19.02 4.42 -10.52
C ARG A 226 -18.30 5.76 -10.44
N VAL A 227 -17.09 5.80 -10.97
CA VAL A 227 -16.24 6.99 -11.05
C VAL A 227 -15.88 7.21 -12.51
N THR A 228 -15.86 8.46 -12.94
CA THR A 228 -15.52 8.87 -14.31
C THR A 228 -14.26 9.71 -14.30
N SER A 229 -13.40 9.56 -15.30
CA SER A 229 -12.22 10.40 -15.51
C SER A 229 -11.88 10.45 -17.01
N ARG A 230 -10.77 11.10 -17.36
CA ARG A 230 -10.33 11.28 -18.74
C ARG A 230 -8.81 11.21 -18.84
N VAL A 231 -8.33 10.50 -19.85
CA VAL A 231 -6.92 10.48 -20.29
C VAL A 231 -6.83 10.96 -21.74
N HIS A 232 -5.63 10.98 -22.30
CA HIS A 232 -5.44 11.31 -23.71
C HIS A 232 -6.26 10.35 -24.61
N GLU A 233 -6.84 10.88 -25.68
CA GLU A 233 -7.75 10.15 -26.58
C GLU A 233 -7.12 8.88 -27.18
N SER A 234 -5.82 8.92 -27.44
CA SER A 234 -5.06 7.79 -27.99
C SER A 234 -5.02 6.58 -27.04
N ILE A 235 -5.13 6.78 -25.72
CA ILE A 235 -5.07 5.69 -24.74
C ILE A 235 -6.28 4.77 -24.89
N GLY A 236 -7.47 5.33 -25.11
CA GLY A 236 -8.67 4.55 -25.39
C GLY A 236 -8.50 3.67 -26.63
N VAL A 237 -7.85 4.19 -27.67
CA VAL A 237 -7.56 3.43 -28.90
C VAL A 237 -6.56 2.31 -28.65
N LEU A 238 -5.44 2.63 -28.01
CA LEU A 238 -4.35 1.69 -27.77
C LEU A 238 -4.72 0.58 -26.79
N THR A 239 -5.68 0.84 -25.90
CA THR A 239 -6.12 -0.13 -24.88
C THR A 239 -7.37 -0.91 -25.26
N LYS A 240 -8.21 -0.44 -26.20
CA LYS A 240 -9.45 -1.13 -26.59
C LYS A 240 -9.24 -2.25 -27.61
N TRP A 241 -8.25 -2.10 -28.51
CA TRP A 241 -8.06 -2.98 -29.67
C TRP A 241 -6.90 -3.97 -29.55
N ARG A 242 -6.25 -3.98 -28.39
CA ARG A 242 -5.16 -4.88 -28.05
C ARG A 242 -5.53 -5.52 -26.71
N ASP A 243 -5.00 -6.68 -26.36
CA ASP A 243 -5.18 -7.36 -25.06
C ASP A 243 -4.53 -6.57 -23.89
N SER A 244 -4.75 -5.27 -23.89
CA SER A 244 -4.20 -4.26 -23.02
C SER A 244 -4.89 -4.33 -21.66
N ALA A 245 -4.11 -4.17 -20.61
CA ALA A 245 -4.59 -4.28 -19.24
C ALA A 245 -4.62 -2.90 -18.57
N VAL A 246 -5.68 -2.67 -17.79
CA VAL A 246 -5.72 -1.55 -16.83
C VAL A 246 -5.50 -2.10 -15.44
N GLU A 247 -4.47 -1.60 -14.78
CA GLU A 247 -4.14 -1.94 -13.40
C GLU A 247 -4.69 -0.87 -12.47
N PHE A 248 -5.52 -1.27 -11.50
CA PHE A 248 -6.03 -0.39 -10.46
C PHE A 248 -5.19 -0.52 -9.21
N ARG A 249 -4.77 0.62 -8.65
CA ARG A 249 -4.08 0.68 -7.35
C ARG A 249 -4.81 1.67 -6.47
N ILE A 250 -5.38 1.20 -5.36
CA ILE A 250 -5.92 2.11 -4.34
C ILE A 250 -4.76 2.64 -3.52
N LEU A 251 -4.60 3.96 -3.53
CA LEU A 251 -3.51 4.65 -2.85
C LEU A 251 -3.88 4.98 -1.40
N ASP A 252 -5.11 5.45 -1.19
CA ASP A 252 -5.58 5.90 0.13
C ASP A 252 -7.12 5.97 0.17
N PHE A 253 -7.71 5.93 1.37
CA PHE A 253 -9.13 6.19 1.65
C PHE A 253 -9.36 6.40 3.15
N GLU A 254 -10.43 7.12 3.51
CA GLU A 254 -10.83 7.35 4.90
C GLU A 254 -12.00 6.42 5.27
N ILE A 255 -11.95 5.81 6.45
CA ILE A 255 -13.08 5.06 7.01
C ILE A 255 -13.99 6.03 7.76
N VAL A 256 -15.30 5.88 7.59
CA VAL A 256 -16.31 6.66 8.32
C VAL A 256 -16.83 5.81 9.48
N ASN A 257 -16.54 6.25 10.70
CA ASN A 257 -17.06 5.67 11.94
C ASN A 257 -18.48 6.17 12.23
#